data_AF-A0A4V5KJZ6-F1
#
_entry.id   AF-A0A4V5KJZ6-F1
#
_cell.length_a   1.000
_cell.length_b   1.000
_cell.length_c   1.000
_cell.angle_alpha   90.00
_cell.angle_beta   90.00
_cell.angle_gamma   90.00
#
_symmetry.space_group_name_H-M   'P 1'
#
loop_
_entity.id
_entity.type
_entity.pdbx_description
1 polymer ?
#
loop_
_entity_poly.entity_id
_entity_poly.type
_entity_poly.pdbx_seq_one_letter_code
_entity_poly.pdbx_strand_id
1 'polypeptide(L)'
;MRVWKIKPAPSNKDEVWWDEGSPSEIIGLLRGAKIEDTSIFCWLVEKKPFKKDLHWFKPGAPVISDKAFGALESLIAPYVQFVRVDVGGGAWLVNPIVVLDCLGPLADVSYLFDDPKSRAIKKVNSFDFVPDRVTAPIFKIRGLEIGYCFCTDEFVEKVMAAGLEGFQFVLAWDSECPPGSIRFWGFLEVGDYYVNSGKRGKACLPRENPDAFGQKLVPLEEPPAAPAPSAAGGPAAAEHAAVEPAAPSGAKPGAAPYDGPALDDEIRAVREEALASLPALPAAAGELSGGPCGALGSRVCGSPAMLPGEEWPEGPGGEPLCFLAQLDMADLPPLPGFPEKGLLRLFVGEEPEFGLDPSDMAAQAGFRALWAPDPEGAALRAAPEEAEDGLG
;
A
#
# COMPACT_ATOMS: atom_id res chain seq x y z
N MET A 1 17.56 20.32 2.35
CA MET A 1 18.06 19.06 1.76
C MET A 1 16.95 18.06 1.81
N ARG A 2 16.65 17.42 0.68
CA ARG A 2 15.63 16.38 0.58
C ARG A 2 16.26 15.03 0.27
N VAL A 3 15.55 13.98 0.69
CA VAL A 3 15.80 12.61 0.26
C VAL A 3 14.57 12.13 -0.50
N TRP A 4 14.82 11.48 -1.63
CA TRP A 4 13.79 11.02 -2.56
C TRP A 4 13.90 9.50 -2.74
N LYS A 5 12.77 8.81 -2.79
CA LYS A 5 12.66 7.40 -3.21
C LYS A 5 12.55 7.33 -4.72
N ILE A 6 13.44 6.61 -5.38
CA ILE A 6 13.40 6.40 -6.84
C ILE A 6 12.35 5.32 -7.16
N LYS A 7 11.47 5.61 -8.13
CA LYS A 7 10.56 4.64 -8.76
C LYS A 7 10.62 4.79 -10.31
N PRO A 8 10.26 3.75 -11.09
CA PRO A 8 9.83 3.96 -12.47
C PRO A 8 8.56 4.83 -12.47
N ALA A 9 8.44 5.75 -13.44
CA ALA A 9 7.24 6.57 -13.58
C ALA A 9 6.03 5.70 -14.01
N PRO A 10 4.79 6.00 -13.56
CA PRO A 10 3.60 5.17 -13.85
C PRO A 10 3.27 4.99 -15.34
N SER A 11 3.78 5.87 -16.21
CA SER A 11 3.67 5.75 -17.67
C SER A 11 4.63 4.70 -18.27
N ASN A 12 5.62 4.23 -17.52
CA ASN A 12 6.54 3.18 -17.92
C ASN A 12 6.08 1.83 -17.37
N LYS A 13 5.51 0.99 -18.25
CA LYS A 13 5.01 -0.36 -17.92
C LYS A 13 5.97 -1.48 -18.35
N ASP A 14 7.18 -1.13 -18.80
CA ASP A 14 8.17 -2.09 -19.28
C ASP A 14 9.11 -2.46 -18.11
N GLU A 15 8.74 -3.50 -17.36
CA GLU A 15 9.54 -4.07 -16.27
C GLU A 15 10.58 -5.08 -16.80
N VAL A 16 11.75 -5.13 -16.17
CA VAL A 16 12.82 -6.10 -16.49
C VAL A 16 12.70 -7.32 -15.58
N TRP A 17 12.84 -8.51 -16.17
CA TRP A 17 12.67 -9.80 -15.50
C TRP A 17 13.93 -10.66 -15.63
N TRP A 18 14.07 -11.65 -14.75
CA TRP A 18 15.07 -12.71 -14.82
C TRP A 18 14.37 -13.98 -15.31
N ASP A 19 14.88 -14.64 -16.35
CA ASP A 19 14.18 -15.74 -17.05
C ASP A 19 14.46 -17.13 -16.45
N GLU A 20 15.64 -17.31 -15.82
CA GLU A 20 16.05 -18.58 -15.18
C GLU A 20 16.59 -18.34 -13.75
N GLY A 21 16.06 -19.06 -12.77
CA GLY A 21 16.52 -19.04 -11.37
C GLY A 21 15.42 -18.75 -10.35
N SER A 22 15.75 -18.79 -9.06
CA SER A 22 14.81 -18.47 -7.97
C SER A 22 15.01 -17.03 -7.47
N PRO A 23 13.98 -16.16 -7.44
CA PRO A 23 14.15 -14.74 -7.10
C PRO A 23 14.91 -14.46 -5.78
N SER A 24 14.87 -15.39 -4.82
CA SER A 24 15.65 -15.32 -3.57
C SER A 24 17.16 -15.23 -3.77
N GLU A 25 17.69 -15.83 -4.84
CA GLU A 25 19.12 -15.86 -5.17
C GLU A 25 19.64 -14.46 -5.53
N ILE A 26 18.88 -13.70 -6.33
CA ILE A 26 19.20 -12.31 -6.67
C ILE A 26 18.84 -11.33 -5.53
N ILE A 27 17.81 -11.60 -4.72
CA ILE A 27 17.46 -10.77 -3.54
C ILE A 27 18.66 -10.63 -2.57
N GLY A 28 19.54 -11.63 -2.48
CA GLY A 28 20.77 -11.54 -1.69
C GLY A 28 21.81 -10.56 -2.25
N LEU A 29 21.96 -10.52 -3.58
CA LEU A 29 23.07 -9.85 -4.27
C LEU A 29 22.91 -8.32 -4.34
N LEU A 30 21.68 -7.83 -4.43
CA LEU A 30 21.38 -6.39 -4.53
C LEU A 30 21.30 -5.66 -3.17
N ARG A 31 21.81 -6.27 -2.09
CA ARG A 31 21.83 -5.70 -0.73
C ARG A 31 22.92 -4.63 -0.50
N GLY A 32 23.40 -4.00 -1.56
CA GLY A 32 24.41 -2.93 -1.50
C GLY A 32 25.85 -3.38 -1.28
N ALA A 33 26.17 -4.62 -1.63
CA ALA A 33 27.55 -5.08 -1.84
C ALA A 33 27.91 -5.01 -3.33
N LYS A 34 29.21 -5.08 -3.67
CA LYS A 34 29.63 -5.38 -5.04
C LYS A 34 29.32 -6.85 -5.36
N ILE A 35 28.79 -7.08 -6.55
CA ILE A 35 28.51 -8.40 -7.11
C ILE A 35 29.79 -8.88 -7.81
N GLU A 36 30.30 -10.04 -7.40
CA GLU A 36 31.55 -10.60 -7.91
C GLU A 36 31.36 -11.25 -9.28
N ASP A 37 30.37 -12.15 -9.41
CA ASP A 37 29.95 -12.69 -10.69
C ASP A 37 28.78 -11.89 -11.26
N THR A 38 29.08 -11.00 -12.21
CA THR A 38 28.05 -10.24 -12.94
C THR A 38 27.48 -10.99 -14.14
N SER A 39 27.97 -12.19 -14.47
CA SER A 39 27.52 -12.94 -15.65
C SER A 39 26.07 -13.43 -15.50
N ILE A 40 25.60 -13.65 -14.27
CA ILE A 40 24.21 -13.99 -13.90
C ILE A 40 23.14 -13.05 -14.50
N PHE A 41 23.52 -11.83 -14.88
CA PHE A 41 22.62 -10.85 -15.49
C PHE A 41 22.53 -10.96 -17.02
N CYS A 42 23.20 -11.92 -17.67
CA CYS A 42 22.94 -12.25 -19.08
C CYS A 42 21.57 -12.92 -19.28
N TRP A 43 21.00 -13.50 -18.22
CA TRP A 43 19.65 -14.09 -18.20
C TRP A 43 18.54 -13.07 -17.88
N LEU A 44 18.86 -11.77 -17.91
CA LEU A 44 17.84 -10.71 -17.88
C LEU A 44 17.19 -10.58 -19.25
N VAL A 45 15.86 -10.62 -19.30
CA VAL A 45 15.10 -10.54 -20.55
C VAL A 45 14.11 -9.37 -20.54
N GLU A 46 14.01 -8.71 -21.70
CA GLU A 46 12.93 -7.79 -22.01
C GLU A 46 12.00 -8.42 -23.04
N LYS A 47 10.68 -8.38 -22.81
CA LYS A 47 9.69 -8.94 -23.75
C LYS A 47 9.29 -7.97 -24.87
N LYS A 48 9.88 -6.77 -24.86
CA LYS A 48 9.70 -5.60 -25.75
C LYS A 48 11.02 -4.80 -25.74
N PRO A 49 11.21 -3.74 -26.54
CA PRO A 49 12.33 -2.81 -26.34
C PRO A 49 11.97 -1.63 -25.43
N PHE A 50 12.94 -1.24 -24.60
CA PHE A 50 12.95 -0.05 -23.75
C PHE A 50 12.49 1.23 -24.47
N LYS A 51 11.61 2.00 -23.81
CA LYS A 51 11.03 3.27 -24.34
C LYS A 51 11.45 4.53 -23.57
N LYS A 52 12.15 4.36 -22.45
CA LYS A 52 12.50 5.41 -21.48
C LYS A 52 13.96 5.31 -21.04
N ASP A 53 14.38 6.19 -20.14
CA ASP A 53 15.76 6.26 -19.64
C ASP A 53 15.95 5.51 -18.30
N LEU A 54 14.89 5.35 -17.50
CA LEU A 54 14.82 4.45 -16.36
C LEU A 54 13.76 3.37 -16.56
N HIS A 55 14.14 2.13 -16.33
CA HIS A 55 13.29 0.96 -16.09
C HIS A 55 13.67 0.33 -14.75
N TRP A 56 12.90 -0.66 -14.29
CA TRP A 56 13.13 -1.31 -13.00
C TRP A 56 13.35 -2.80 -13.16
N PHE A 57 14.40 -3.31 -12.49
CA PHE A 57 14.60 -4.74 -12.30
C PHE A 57 14.14 -5.11 -10.88
N LYS A 58 13.08 -5.92 -10.79
CA LYS A 58 12.68 -6.59 -9.56
C LYS A 58 13.74 -7.66 -9.26
N PRO A 59 14.42 -7.62 -8.09
CA PRO A 59 13.86 -7.22 -6.80
C PRO A 59 14.33 -5.87 -6.22
N GLY A 60 14.87 -4.92 -7.00
CA GLY A 60 15.16 -3.57 -6.47
C GLY A 60 16.40 -2.86 -7.02
N ALA A 61 16.62 -2.90 -8.34
CA ALA A 61 17.68 -2.14 -9.00
C ALA A 61 17.14 -1.29 -10.17
N PRO A 62 17.56 -0.03 -10.30
CA PRO A 62 17.43 0.74 -11.55
C PRO A 62 18.12 0.03 -12.72
N VAL A 63 17.46 0.00 -13.89
CA VAL A 63 18.09 -0.34 -15.17
C VAL A 63 17.97 0.88 -16.09
N ILE A 64 19.10 1.40 -16.56
CA ILE A 64 19.16 2.69 -17.24
C ILE A 64 19.69 2.58 -18.68
N SER A 65 19.20 3.47 -19.55
CA SER A 65 19.63 3.57 -20.96
C SER A 65 21.10 4.01 -21.09
N ASP A 66 21.71 3.81 -22.27
CA ASP A 66 23.05 4.36 -22.56
C ASP A 66 23.09 5.91 -22.49
N LYS A 67 21.97 6.58 -22.81
CA LYS A 67 21.79 8.03 -22.63
C LYS A 67 21.84 8.40 -21.14
N ALA A 68 21.14 7.67 -20.29
CA ALA A 68 21.13 7.90 -18.85
C ALA A 68 22.47 7.57 -18.20
N PHE A 69 23.14 6.50 -18.62
CA PHE A 69 24.48 6.16 -18.17
C PHE A 69 25.46 7.31 -18.45
N GLY A 70 25.56 7.76 -19.71
CA GLY A 70 26.45 8.88 -20.08
C GLY A 70 26.11 10.21 -19.39
N ALA A 71 24.85 10.40 -18.95
CA ALA A 71 24.45 11.55 -18.14
C ALA A 71 24.84 11.41 -16.66
N LEU A 72 24.67 10.22 -16.06
CA LEU A 72 24.72 10.00 -14.62
C LEU A 72 26.05 9.45 -14.10
N GLU A 73 26.84 8.73 -14.91
CA GLU A 73 28.12 8.10 -14.53
C GLU A 73 29.01 9.07 -13.72
N SER A 74 29.24 10.27 -14.27
CA SER A 74 30.04 11.35 -13.65
C SER A 74 29.64 11.74 -12.22
N LEU A 75 28.39 11.50 -11.82
CA LEU A 75 27.88 11.78 -10.47
C LEU A 75 27.89 10.55 -9.57
N ILE A 76 27.47 9.38 -10.10
CA ILE A 76 27.16 8.21 -9.26
C ILE A 76 28.20 7.09 -9.26
N ALA A 77 29.15 7.06 -10.20
CA ALA A 77 30.14 5.99 -10.33
C ALA A 77 30.93 5.63 -9.03
N PRO A 78 31.24 6.56 -8.10
CA PRO A 78 31.87 6.20 -6.83
C PRO A 78 30.97 5.39 -5.87
N TYR A 79 29.65 5.47 -6.05
CA TYR A 79 28.63 5.00 -5.10
C TYR A 79 27.82 3.80 -5.63
N VAL A 80 28.03 3.42 -6.90
CA VAL A 80 27.33 2.31 -7.57
C VAL A 80 28.30 1.36 -8.26
N GLN A 81 27.88 0.12 -8.45
CA GLN A 81 28.40 -0.77 -9.48
C GLN A 81 27.47 -0.70 -10.69
N PHE A 82 28.01 -0.31 -11.84
CA PHE A 82 27.35 -0.48 -13.13
C PHE A 82 27.61 -1.89 -13.66
N VAL A 83 26.57 -2.57 -14.14
CA VAL A 83 26.66 -3.86 -14.82
C VAL A 83 26.03 -3.70 -16.20
N ARG A 84 26.77 -4.03 -17.27
CA ARG A 84 26.21 -4.04 -18.63
C ARG A 84 25.29 -5.24 -18.79
N VAL A 85 24.07 -5.01 -19.29
CA VAL A 85 23.05 -6.05 -19.49
C VAL A 85 22.50 -5.95 -20.91
N ASP A 86 22.30 -7.07 -21.59
CA ASP A 86 21.89 -7.12 -23.01
C ASP A 86 20.36 -7.07 -23.17
N VAL A 87 19.77 -6.06 -22.53
CA VAL A 87 18.32 -5.86 -22.38
C VAL A 87 17.92 -4.67 -23.25
N GLY A 88 16.88 -4.79 -24.06
CA GLY A 88 16.39 -3.72 -24.95
C GLY A 88 17.35 -3.28 -26.07
N GLY A 89 18.41 -4.06 -26.36
CA GLY A 89 19.51 -3.67 -27.24
C GLY A 89 20.74 -3.10 -26.52
N GLY A 90 20.73 -3.14 -25.17
CA GLY A 90 21.86 -2.79 -24.32
C GLY A 90 21.52 -1.72 -23.30
N ALA A 91 21.69 -2.03 -22.02
CA ALA A 91 21.44 -1.13 -20.90
C ALA A 91 22.41 -1.37 -19.74
N TRP A 92 22.25 -0.61 -18.66
CA TRP A 92 23.06 -0.72 -17.45
C TRP A 92 22.18 -0.97 -16.23
N LEU A 93 22.35 -2.12 -15.58
CA LEU A 93 21.86 -2.31 -14.22
C LEU A 93 22.74 -1.48 -13.28
N VAL A 94 22.09 -0.69 -12.43
CA VAL A 94 22.74 0.16 -11.42
C VAL A 94 22.52 -0.48 -10.06
N ASN A 95 23.58 -0.95 -9.43
CA ASN A 95 23.56 -1.48 -8.07
C ASN A 95 24.23 -0.47 -7.12
N PRO A 96 23.50 0.33 -6.33
CA PRO A 96 24.09 1.20 -5.32
C PRO A 96 24.80 0.38 -4.23
N ILE A 97 26.13 0.52 -4.14
CA ILE A 97 27.01 -0.22 -3.22
C ILE A 97 27.26 0.52 -1.90
N VAL A 98 26.37 1.45 -1.57
CA VAL A 98 26.46 2.34 -0.40
C VAL A 98 25.18 2.20 0.40
N VAL A 99 25.31 1.62 1.61
CA VAL A 99 24.21 1.40 2.56
C VAL A 99 24.40 2.31 3.78
N LEU A 100 23.53 3.30 3.92
CA LEU A 100 23.66 4.35 4.93
C LEU A 100 22.80 4.07 6.16
N ASP A 101 23.42 4.10 7.35
CA ASP A 101 22.75 4.05 8.67
C ASP A 101 22.23 5.46 9.05
N CYS A 102 21.44 6.04 8.13
CA CYS A 102 21.12 7.46 8.07
C CYS A 102 19.84 7.86 8.81
N LEU A 103 19.07 6.91 9.35
CA LEU A 103 17.84 7.21 10.08
C LEU A 103 18.14 7.78 11.47
N GLY A 104 17.30 8.73 11.88
CA GLY A 104 17.31 9.38 13.19
C GLY A 104 16.31 8.75 14.18
N PRO A 105 16.30 9.22 15.44
CA PRO A 105 15.48 8.64 16.51
C PRO A 105 13.98 8.98 16.40
N LEU A 106 13.57 9.84 15.47
CA LEU A 106 12.17 10.17 15.22
C LEU A 106 11.58 9.43 14.00
N ALA A 107 12.32 8.46 13.44
CA ALA A 107 11.85 7.61 12.35
C ALA A 107 10.84 6.59 12.88
N ASP A 108 9.63 6.61 12.35
CA ASP A 108 8.56 5.69 12.71
C ASP A 108 8.63 4.47 11.77
N VAL A 109 9.25 3.39 12.26
CA VAL A 109 9.54 2.16 11.51
C VAL A 109 9.25 0.92 12.37
N SER A 110 8.79 -0.16 11.75
CA SER A 110 8.71 -1.49 12.37
C SER A 110 9.66 -2.47 11.69
N TYR A 111 10.22 -3.38 12.48
CA TYR A 111 11.17 -4.39 12.00
C TYR A 111 10.44 -5.68 11.61
N LEU A 112 11.09 -6.50 10.77
CA LEU A 112 10.55 -7.78 10.29
C LEU A 112 10.76 -8.93 11.29
N PHE A 113 11.69 -8.74 12.24
CA PHE A 113 12.01 -9.71 13.28
C PHE A 113 12.40 -8.98 14.57
N ASP A 114 12.04 -9.53 15.73
CA ASP A 114 12.42 -9.00 17.04
C ASP A 114 13.86 -9.34 17.48
N ASP A 115 14.72 -9.85 16.58
CA ASP A 115 16.16 -10.01 16.86
C ASP A 115 16.87 -8.65 16.78
N PRO A 116 17.50 -8.14 17.86
CA PRO A 116 18.24 -6.88 17.84
C PRO A 116 19.41 -6.81 16.84
N LYS A 117 19.82 -7.95 16.27
CA LYS A 117 20.81 -8.02 15.17
C LYS A 117 20.17 -7.83 13.80
N SER A 118 18.90 -8.20 13.64
CA SER A 118 18.17 -8.16 12.37
C SER A 118 17.52 -6.79 12.17
N ARG A 119 18.25 -5.88 11.53
CA ARG A 119 17.75 -4.53 11.23
C ARG A 119 16.80 -4.45 10.02
N ALA A 120 16.28 -5.57 9.52
CA ALA A 120 15.38 -5.58 8.38
C ALA A 120 14.06 -4.85 8.72
N ILE A 121 13.71 -3.80 7.99
CA ILE A 121 12.53 -2.98 8.23
C ILE A 121 11.33 -3.56 7.46
N LYS A 122 10.25 -3.91 8.17
CA LYS A 122 8.98 -4.40 7.61
C LYS A 122 8.13 -3.25 7.06
N LYS A 123 8.07 -2.13 7.80
CA LYS A 123 7.26 -0.96 7.45
C LYS A 123 7.98 0.34 7.85
N VAL A 124 7.78 1.38 7.05
CA VAL A 124 8.07 2.77 7.42
C VAL A 124 6.75 3.52 7.44
N ASN A 125 6.38 4.12 8.56
CA ASN A 125 5.25 5.04 8.67
C ASN A 125 5.71 6.49 8.45
N SER A 126 6.94 6.85 8.87
CA SER A 126 7.60 8.11 8.49
C SER A 126 9.12 8.03 8.60
N PHE A 127 9.82 8.75 7.72
CA PHE A 127 11.29 8.86 7.80
C PHE A 127 11.72 10.06 8.64
N ASP A 128 12.83 9.89 9.34
CA ASP A 128 13.65 10.95 9.94
C ASP A 128 15.09 10.67 9.51
N PHE A 129 15.75 11.61 8.81
CA PHE A 129 17.13 11.44 8.34
C PHE A 129 18.08 12.37 9.12
N VAL A 130 19.20 11.82 9.58
CA VAL A 130 20.31 12.60 10.12
C VAL A 130 21.12 13.17 8.94
N PRO A 131 21.16 14.50 8.72
CA PRO A 131 21.70 15.08 7.48
C PRO A 131 23.13 14.66 7.19
N ASP A 132 23.99 14.74 8.21
CA ASP A 132 25.43 14.44 8.13
C ASP A 132 25.73 12.97 7.77
N ARG A 133 24.72 12.09 7.79
CA ARG A 133 24.84 10.67 7.39
C ARG A 133 24.37 10.39 5.97
N VAL A 134 23.84 11.39 5.25
CA VAL A 134 23.41 11.27 3.85
C VAL A 134 24.57 11.67 2.93
N THR A 135 25.60 10.82 2.87
CA THR A 135 26.91 11.14 2.28
C THR A 135 27.08 10.72 0.82
N ALA A 136 25.99 10.48 0.09
CA ALA A 136 26.01 10.01 -1.30
C ALA A 136 24.78 10.50 -2.09
N PRO A 137 24.92 10.83 -3.39
CA PRO A 137 23.81 11.29 -4.23
C PRO A 137 22.81 10.17 -4.56
N ILE A 138 23.23 8.90 -4.50
CA ILE A 138 22.38 7.71 -4.61
C ILE A 138 22.85 6.64 -3.62
N PHE A 139 21.93 5.99 -2.92
CA PHE A 139 22.22 5.04 -1.84
C PHE A 139 21.06 4.09 -1.53
N LYS A 140 21.34 3.10 -0.68
CA LYS A 140 20.36 2.25 0.03
C LYS A 140 20.35 2.64 1.52
N ILE A 141 19.23 2.43 2.21
CA ILE A 141 19.12 2.67 3.65
C ILE A 141 19.34 1.34 4.38
N ARG A 142 20.04 1.37 5.52
CA ARG A 142 20.21 0.18 6.36
C ARG A 142 18.86 -0.35 6.84
N GLY A 143 18.60 -1.64 6.61
CA GLY A 143 17.31 -2.28 6.84
C GLY A 143 16.32 -2.22 5.67
N LEU A 144 16.61 -1.43 4.63
CA LEU A 144 15.83 -1.28 3.39
C LEU A 144 16.74 -1.49 2.16
N GLU A 145 17.68 -2.44 2.24
CA GLU A 145 18.62 -2.72 1.16
C GLU A 145 17.98 -3.42 -0.05
N ILE A 146 16.80 -4.02 0.13
CA ILE A 146 15.99 -4.67 -0.91
C ILE A 146 14.89 -3.71 -1.41
N GLY A 147 14.43 -3.88 -2.64
CA GLY A 147 13.27 -3.19 -3.20
C GLY A 147 13.53 -1.75 -3.64
N TYR A 148 14.30 -0.98 -2.88
CA TYR A 148 14.35 0.48 -3.00
C TYR A 148 15.76 1.05 -3.17
N CYS A 149 15.82 2.21 -3.81
CA CYS A 149 16.98 3.08 -3.92
C CYS A 149 16.55 4.51 -3.61
N PHE A 150 17.41 5.26 -2.92
CA PHE A 150 17.16 6.63 -2.49
C PHE A 150 18.22 7.57 -3.07
N CYS A 151 17.89 8.84 -3.21
CA CYS A 151 18.79 9.85 -3.76
C CYS A 151 18.57 11.25 -3.15
N THR A 152 19.54 12.14 -3.34
CA THR A 152 19.47 13.56 -2.92
C THR A 152 18.95 14.47 -4.03
N ASP A 153 18.71 15.75 -3.71
CA ASP A 153 18.38 16.80 -4.69
C ASP A 153 19.38 16.85 -5.87
N GLU A 154 20.69 16.69 -5.62
CA GLU A 154 21.74 16.70 -6.64
C GLU A 154 21.51 15.67 -7.76
N PHE A 155 21.04 14.47 -7.41
CA PHE A 155 20.70 13.44 -8.39
C PHE A 155 19.44 13.79 -9.18
N VAL A 156 18.42 14.33 -8.51
CA VAL A 156 17.17 14.76 -9.15
C VAL A 156 17.43 15.91 -10.13
N GLU A 157 18.21 16.90 -9.74
CA GLU A 157 18.65 18.01 -10.60
C GLU A 157 19.44 17.50 -11.81
N LYS A 158 20.37 16.56 -11.62
CA LYS A 158 21.14 15.94 -12.72
C LYS A 158 20.25 15.21 -13.72
N VAL A 159 19.28 14.42 -13.24
CA VAL A 159 18.31 13.68 -14.07
C VAL A 159 17.42 14.65 -14.87
N MET A 160 16.94 15.72 -14.23
CA MET A 160 16.10 16.75 -14.84
C MET A 160 16.87 17.57 -15.88
N ALA A 161 18.09 18.03 -15.56
CA ALA A 161 18.94 18.81 -16.46
C ALA A 161 19.39 18.02 -17.70
N ALA A 162 19.55 16.70 -17.58
CA ALA A 162 19.85 15.81 -18.70
C ALA A 162 18.61 15.41 -19.53
N GLY A 163 17.41 15.83 -19.14
CA GLY A 163 16.17 15.51 -19.85
C GLY A 163 15.91 14.01 -19.95
N LEU A 164 16.16 13.26 -18.86
CA LEU A 164 15.90 11.82 -18.81
C LEU A 164 14.43 11.54 -18.50
N GLU A 165 13.85 10.51 -19.11
CA GLU A 165 12.44 10.16 -18.91
C GLU A 165 12.23 8.78 -18.24
N GLY A 166 11.07 8.57 -17.61
CA GLY A 166 10.76 7.31 -16.90
C GLY A 166 11.20 7.29 -15.43
N PHE A 167 11.86 8.34 -14.95
CA PHE A 167 12.13 8.56 -13.52
C PHE A 167 10.90 9.16 -12.83
N GLN A 168 10.48 8.57 -11.71
CA GLN A 168 9.66 9.22 -10.70
C GLN A 168 10.45 9.30 -9.40
N PHE A 169 10.35 10.47 -8.74
CA PHE A 169 10.91 10.70 -7.40
C PHE A 169 9.75 10.99 -6.46
N VAL A 170 9.62 10.17 -5.43
CA VAL A 170 8.67 10.38 -4.33
C VAL A 170 9.45 11.00 -3.17
N LEU A 171 9.02 12.14 -2.64
CA LEU A 171 9.68 12.78 -1.50
C LEU A 171 9.63 11.85 -0.28
N ALA A 172 10.79 11.40 0.20
CA ALA A 172 10.90 10.57 1.39
C ALA A 172 11.01 11.42 2.67
N TRP A 173 11.75 12.53 2.59
CA TRP A 173 12.02 13.43 3.71
C TRP A 173 12.57 14.78 3.21
N ASP A 174 12.36 15.85 3.99
CA ASP A 174 12.92 17.19 3.77
C ASP A 174 13.37 17.79 5.11
N SER A 175 14.60 18.31 5.17
CA SER A 175 15.17 18.97 6.36
C SER A 175 14.41 20.22 6.80
N GLU A 176 13.62 20.83 5.91
CA GLU A 176 12.82 22.02 6.21
C GLU A 176 11.45 21.67 6.83
N CYS A 177 11.10 20.38 6.89
CA CYS A 177 9.86 19.89 7.50
C CYS A 177 10.03 19.55 9.00
N PRO A 178 8.99 19.74 9.83
CA PRO A 178 8.88 19.07 11.11
C PRO A 178 8.90 17.54 10.94
N PRO A 179 9.56 16.77 11.83
CA PRO A 179 9.53 15.31 11.83
C PRO A 179 8.11 14.74 11.77
N GLY A 180 7.92 13.64 11.04
CA GLY A 180 6.60 12.99 10.90
C GLY A 180 5.56 13.74 10.07
N SER A 181 5.93 14.84 9.38
CA SER A 181 5.06 15.58 8.44
C SER A 181 4.86 14.86 7.11
N ILE A 182 5.82 14.03 6.70
CA ILE A 182 5.72 13.14 5.54
C ILE A 182 5.49 11.73 6.08
N ARG A 183 4.34 11.14 5.73
CA ARG A 183 3.93 9.81 6.21
C ARG A 183 3.65 8.86 5.04
N PHE A 184 3.67 7.57 5.35
CA PHE A 184 3.47 6.47 4.41
C PHE A 184 2.49 5.48 5.04
N TRP A 185 1.54 4.99 4.25
CA TRP A 185 0.57 3.98 4.67
C TRP A 185 0.83 2.67 3.90
N GLY A 186 0.46 1.53 4.47
CA GLY A 186 0.75 0.21 3.89
C GLY A 186 2.23 -0.20 3.87
N PHE A 187 2.55 -1.26 3.13
CA PHE A 187 3.89 -1.83 2.99
C PHE A 187 4.74 -1.07 1.94
N LEU A 188 5.12 0.18 2.25
CA LEU A 188 6.05 1.01 1.43
C LEU A 188 5.60 1.30 -0.02
N GLU A 189 4.34 0.99 -0.35
CA GLU A 189 3.63 1.30 -1.58
C GLU A 189 2.85 2.61 -1.45
N VAL A 190 3.44 3.68 -2.00
CA VAL A 190 2.90 5.06 -2.07
C VAL A 190 2.88 5.80 -0.72
N GLY A 191 3.29 7.08 -0.77
CA GLY A 191 3.09 8.04 0.31
C GLY A 191 2.44 9.29 -0.26
N ASP A 192 1.14 9.45 -0.01
CA ASP A 192 0.55 10.78 0.01
C ASP A 192 1.03 11.49 1.29
N TYR A 193 1.46 12.74 1.14
CA TYR A 193 1.85 13.59 2.26
C TYR A 193 0.72 14.57 2.56
N TYR A 194 0.55 14.89 3.84
CA TYR A 194 -0.48 15.81 4.29
C TYR A 194 0.15 17.19 4.53
N VAL A 195 -0.19 18.14 3.67
CA VAL A 195 0.05 19.56 3.96
C VAL A 195 -0.94 19.99 5.05
N ASN A 196 -0.50 20.86 5.96
CA ASN A 196 -1.29 21.39 7.10
C ASN A 196 -2.46 22.33 6.71
N SER A 197 -3.13 22.02 5.59
CA SER A 197 -4.42 22.56 5.15
C SER A 197 -5.52 21.49 5.14
N GLY A 198 -5.21 20.27 5.63
CA GLY A 198 -6.10 19.10 5.57
C GLY A 198 -6.25 18.50 4.16
N LYS A 199 -5.39 18.87 3.21
CA LYS A 199 -5.45 18.41 1.81
C LYS A 199 -4.35 17.39 1.51
N ARG A 200 -4.78 16.26 0.93
CA ARG A 200 -3.94 15.21 0.34
C ARG A 200 -3.18 15.76 -0.87
N GLY A 201 -1.92 15.34 -1.05
CA GLY A 201 -1.13 15.69 -2.22
C GLY A 201 -0.08 14.65 -2.56
N LYS A 202 0.28 14.57 -3.86
CA LYS A 202 1.32 13.65 -4.37
C LYS A 202 2.62 14.40 -4.60
N ALA A 203 3.65 14.04 -3.82
CA ALA A 203 4.98 14.66 -3.85
C ALA A 203 5.84 14.10 -4.99
N CYS A 204 5.39 14.37 -6.22
CA CYS A 204 6.09 14.01 -7.45
C CYS A 204 6.91 15.20 -7.99
N LEU A 205 7.68 14.97 -9.06
CA LEU A 205 8.46 15.99 -9.75
C LEU A 205 7.63 17.21 -10.21
N PRO A 206 8.22 18.41 -10.39
CA PRO A 206 7.52 19.58 -10.96
C PRO A 206 6.87 19.36 -12.34
N ARG A 207 7.29 18.33 -13.09
CA ARG A 207 6.68 17.93 -14.38
C ARG A 207 5.42 17.05 -14.22
N GLU A 208 5.24 16.44 -13.04
CA GLU A 208 4.06 15.64 -12.67
C GLU A 208 3.13 16.41 -11.71
N ASN A 209 3.66 17.30 -10.86
CA ASN A 209 2.92 18.20 -9.97
C ASN A 209 3.68 19.52 -9.75
N PRO A 210 3.49 20.56 -10.59
CA PRO A 210 4.21 21.83 -10.45
C PRO A 210 3.82 22.60 -9.18
N ASP A 211 2.58 22.48 -8.71
CA ASP A 211 2.06 23.23 -7.58
C ASP A 211 2.57 22.72 -6.21
N ALA A 212 3.17 21.52 -6.17
CA ALA A 212 3.80 20.99 -4.95
C ALA A 212 5.14 21.69 -4.62
N PHE A 213 5.85 22.24 -5.61
CA PHE A 213 7.16 22.85 -5.40
C PHE A 213 7.03 24.33 -5.00
N GLY A 214 7.40 24.63 -3.75
CA GLY A 214 7.43 26.00 -3.21
C GLY A 214 6.33 26.33 -2.20
N GLN A 215 5.43 25.40 -1.88
CA GLN A 215 4.51 25.58 -0.75
C GLN A 215 5.27 25.47 0.59
N LYS A 216 5.14 26.49 1.43
CA LYS A 216 5.74 26.48 2.77
C LYS A 216 4.96 25.52 3.67
N LEU A 217 5.59 24.42 4.07
CA LEU A 217 5.03 23.47 5.01
C LEU A 217 4.98 24.09 6.42
N VAL A 218 3.87 23.89 7.12
CA VAL A 218 3.53 24.60 8.38
C VAL A 218 3.41 23.57 9.51
N PRO A 219 4.03 23.76 10.69
CA PRO A 219 3.94 22.82 11.80
C PRO A 219 2.51 22.54 12.25
N LEU A 220 2.21 21.30 12.63
CA LEU A 220 1.01 21.02 13.44
C LEU A 220 1.10 21.81 14.75
N GLU A 221 0.03 22.53 15.09
CA GLU A 221 -0.21 22.93 16.47
C GLU A 221 -0.83 21.73 17.22
N GLU A 222 -0.50 21.57 18.50
CA GLU A 222 -1.08 20.50 19.32
C GLU A 222 -2.60 20.70 19.44
N PRO A 223 -3.42 19.64 19.35
CA PRO A 223 -4.86 19.76 19.49
C PRO A 223 -5.21 20.31 20.89
N PRO A 224 -6.15 21.27 21.00
CA PRO A 224 -6.51 21.85 22.29
C PRO A 224 -7.03 20.77 23.23
N ALA A 225 -6.45 20.71 24.43
CA ALA A 225 -6.75 19.67 25.42
C ALA A 225 -8.25 19.58 25.71
N ALA A 226 -8.80 18.36 25.62
CA ALA A 226 -10.22 18.13 25.75
C ALA A 226 -10.77 18.60 27.12
N PRO A 227 -11.94 19.28 27.16
CA PRO A 227 -12.50 19.79 28.40
C PRO A 227 -12.95 18.63 29.31
N ALA A 228 -12.65 18.75 30.61
CA ALA A 228 -13.10 17.80 31.62
C ALA A 228 -14.64 17.75 31.74
N PRO A 229 -15.23 16.59 32.08
CA PRO A 229 -16.68 16.42 32.09
C PRO A 229 -17.35 17.27 33.18
N SER A 230 -18.34 18.07 32.77
CA SER A 230 -19.19 18.86 33.67
C SER A 230 -20.39 18.03 34.16
N ALA A 231 -20.83 18.27 35.40
CA ALA A 231 -21.87 17.48 36.05
C ALA A 231 -23.14 18.30 36.36
N ALA A 232 -24.29 17.66 36.07
CA ALA A 232 -25.64 17.93 36.60
C ALA A 232 -26.33 19.30 36.34
N GLY A 233 -27.60 19.25 35.89
CA GLY A 233 -28.57 20.35 36.06
C GLY A 233 -29.54 20.60 34.90
N GLY A 234 -30.84 20.38 35.13
CA GLY A 234 -31.96 21.02 34.39
C GLY A 234 -32.90 21.71 35.41
N PRO A 235 -34.18 22.03 35.10
CA PRO A 235 -34.93 21.80 33.85
C PRO A 235 -35.96 22.92 33.44
N ALA A 236 -36.81 22.63 32.44
CA ALA A 236 -38.26 22.97 32.30
C ALA A 236 -38.79 24.16 31.44
N ALA A 237 -40.06 23.97 31.00
CA ALA A 237 -41.00 24.82 30.19
C ALA A 237 -40.62 25.07 28.70
N ALA A 238 -41.37 24.74 27.63
CA ALA A 238 -42.82 24.50 27.32
C ALA A 238 -43.67 25.78 27.11
N GLU A 239 -44.66 25.84 26.20
CA GLU A 239 -45.27 24.83 25.28
C GLU A 239 -45.09 25.23 23.77
N HIS A 240 -45.96 25.11 22.72
CA HIS A 240 -47.40 24.83 22.48
C HIS A 240 -47.60 24.01 21.16
N ALA A 241 -48.84 23.56 20.83
CA ALA A 241 -49.12 22.56 19.76
C ALA A 241 -50.14 22.96 18.64
N ALA A 242 -50.14 22.19 17.54
CA ALA A 242 -51.20 22.07 16.52
C ALA A 242 -51.19 20.65 15.88
N VAL A 243 -52.27 20.23 15.19
CA VAL A 243 -52.61 18.80 14.94
C VAL A 243 -52.59 18.37 13.45
N GLU A 244 -52.39 17.07 13.21
CA GLU A 244 -52.32 16.35 11.91
C GLU A 244 -53.62 16.36 11.06
N PRO A 245 -53.57 15.85 9.82
CA PRO A 245 -54.05 14.46 9.60
C PRO A 245 -53.08 13.55 8.80
N ALA A 246 -53.37 12.24 8.77
CA ALA A 246 -52.36 11.19 8.62
C ALA A 246 -52.29 10.42 7.26
N ALA A 247 -51.08 9.90 6.99
CA ALA A 247 -50.75 8.72 6.16
C ALA A 247 -50.95 8.85 4.61
N PRO A 248 -50.32 8.01 3.75
CA PRO A 248 -49.89 6.61 3.96
C PRO A 248 -48.43 6.38 4.40
N SER A 249 -48.20 5.19 4.98
CA SER A 249 -46.87 4.63 5.28
C SER A 249 -46.07 4.34 3.99
N GLY A 250 -44.76 4.65 3.98
CA GLY A 250 -43.93 4.42 2.78
C GLY A 250 -42.45 4.81 2.83
N ALA A 251 -41.85 5.05 4.01
CA ALA A 251 -40.43 5.40 4.13
C ALA A 251 -39.77 4.67 5.31
N LYS A 252 -38.59 4.08 5.10
CA LYS A 252 -37.69 3.72 6.20
C LYS A 252 -37.18 5.02 6.86
N PRO A 253 -36.94 5.07 8.18
CA PRO A 253 -36.26 6.20 8.79
C PRO A 253 -34.88 6.34 8.14
N GLY A 254 -34.50 7.58 7.79
CA GLY A 254 -33.15 7.85 7.30
C GLY A 254 -32.13 7.49 8.36
N ALA A 255 -31.05 6.82 7.96
CA ALA A 255 -29.94 6.54 8.86
C ALA A 255 -29.37 7.87 9.40
N ALA A 256 -28.91 7.85 10.65
CA ALA A 256 -28.10 8.96 11.16
C ALA A 256 -26.82 9.09 10.31
N PRO A 257 -26.27 10.31 10.15
CA PRO A 257 -24.97 10.48 9.52
C PRO A 257 -23.90 9.60 10.18
N TYR A 258 -22.99 9.07 9.37
CA TYR A 258 -21.83 8.33 9.86
C TYR A 258 -20.77 9.32 10.34
N ASP A 259 -20.60 9.41 11.67
CA ASP A 259 -19.63 10.31 12.33
C ASP A 259 -18.17 9.75 12.35
N GLY A 260 -17.88 8.72 11.55
CA GLY A 260 -16.52 8.22 11.33
C GLY A 260 -15.75 9.01 10.25
N PRO A 261 -14.47 8.69 10.01
CA PRO A 261 -13.70 9.32 8.93
C PRO A 261 -14.36 9.04 7.57
N ALA A 262 -14.51 10.08 6.74
CA ALA A 262 -15.11 9.94 5.43
C ALA A 262 -14.36 8.90 4.58
N LEU A 263 -15.11 8.06 3.83
CA LEU A 263 -14.55 7.11 2.88
C LEU A 263 -13.70 7.85 1.85
N ASP A 264 -12.39 7.58 1.88
CA ASP A 264 -11.37 8.34 1.16
C ASP A 264 -11.63 8.41 -0.36
N ASP A 265 -11.37 9.57 -0.97
CA ASP A 265 -11.48 9.77 -2.42
C ASP A 265 -10.59 8.80 -3.22
N GLU A 266 -9.55 8.20 -2.63
CA GLU A 266 -8.79 7.12 -3.28
C GLU A 266 -9.46 5.75 -3.23
N ILE A 267 -10.23 5.41 -2.19
CA ILE A 267 -11.08 4.21 -2.21
C ILE A 267 -12.12 4.38 -3.32
N ARG A 268 -12.66 5.59 -3.48
CA ARG A 268 -13.55 5.95 -4.59
C ARG A 268 -12.84 5.89 -5.95
N ALA A 269 -11.63 6.42 -6.08
CA ALA A 269 -10.88 6.44 -7.34
C ALA A 269 -10.42 5.03 -7.77
N VAL A 270 -9.91 4.21 -6.85
CA VAL A 270 -9.56 2.79 -7.11
C VAL A 270 -10.80 1.99 -7.48
N ARG A 271 -11.94 2.23 -6.81
CA ARG A 271 -13.24 1.66 -7.20
C ARG A 271 -13.67 2.12 -8.60
N GLU A 272 -13.49 3.39 -8.95
CA GLU A 272 -13.82 3.92 -10.28
C GLU A 272 -12.89 3.36 -11.38
N GLU A 273 -11.58 3.22 -11.13
CA GLU A 273 -10.64 2.58 -12.06
C GLU A 273 -10.90 1.06 -12.19
N ALA A 274 -11.23 0.36 -11.10
CA ALA A 274 -11.65 -1.04 -11.13
C ALA A 274 -12.95 -1.21 -11.94
N LEU A 275 -13.99 -0.41 -11.67
CA LEU A 275 -15.26 -0.45 -12.40
C LEU A 275 -15.11 -0.06 -13.88
N ALA A 276 -14.14 0.80 -14.23
CA ALA A 276 -13.85 1.19 -15.62
C ALA A 276 -12.93 0.21 -16.37
N SER A 277 -12.15 -0.61 -15.65
CA SER A 277 -11.26 -1.64 -16.23
C SER A 277 -11.90 -3.02 -16.29
N LEU A 278 -12.92 -3.29 -15.49
CA LEU A 278 -13.82 -4.42 -15.69
C LEU A 278 -14.48 -4.33 -17.09
N PRO A 279 -14.59 -5.45 -17.84
CA PRO A 279 -15.46 -5.48 -19.00
C PRO A 279 -16.91 -5.20 -18.59
N ALA A 280 -17.75 -4.75 -19.53
CA ALA A 280 -19.15 -4.37 -19.30
C ALA A 280 -20.10 -5.57 -19.02
N LEU A 281 -19.67 -6.45 -18.13
CA LEU A 281 -20.46 -7.50 -17.49
C LEU A 281 -21.33 -6.87 -16.38
N PRO A 282 -22.49 -7.47 -16.04
CA PRO A 282 -23.24 -7.07 -14.86
C PRO A 282 -22.41 -7.22 -13.58
N ALA A 283 -22.37 -6.17 -12.76
CA ALA A 283 -21.65 -6.15 -11.50
C ALA A 283 -22.53 -5.59 -10.38
N ALA A 284 -22.42 -6.16 -9.19
CA ALA A 284 -23.01 -5.60 -7.98
C ALA A 284 -22.07 -4.56 -7.39
N ALA A 285 -22.61 -3.41 -6.97
CA ALA A 285 -21.85 -2.37 -6.28
C ALA A 285 -22.59 -1.97 -5.00
N GLY A 286 -21.89 -2.05 -3.86
CA GLY A 286 -22.37 -1.56 -2.57
C GLY A 286 -21.52 -0.42 -2.04
N GLU A 287 -21.91 0.08 -0.87
CA GLU A 287 -21.17 1.03 -0.05
C GLU A 287 -21.05 0.44 1.36
N LEU A 288 -19.87 0.57 1.99
CA LEU A 288 -19.69 0.13 3.37
C LEU A 288 -20.31 1.15 4.32
N SER A 289 -21.06 0.68 5.32
CA SER A 289 -21.64 1.51 6.37
C SER A 289 -21.44 0.85 7.73
N GLY A 290 -21.10 1.64 8.74
CA GLY A 290 -20.91 1.14 10.10
C GLY A 290 -22.27 0.93 10.79
N GLY A 291 -22.52 -0.27 11.31
CA GLY A 291 -23.73 -0.58 12.08
C GLY A 291 -23.92 -2.07 12.35
N PRO A 292 -24.90 -2.44 13.20
CA PRO A 292 -25.21 -3.83 13.50
C PRO A 292 -25.90 -4.51 12.30
N CYS A 293 -25.17 -5.40 11.61
CA CYS A 293 -25.72 -6.23 10.54
C CYS A 293 -26.26 -7.56 11.10
N GLY A 294 -27.44 -7.98 10.63
CA GLY A 294 -28.05 -9.27 11.01
C GLY A 294 -27.16 -10.45 10.61
N ALA A 295 -27.28 -11.60 11.28
CA ALA A 295 -26.27 -12.68 11.23
C ALA A 295 -25.84 -13.10 9.81
N LEU A 296 -26.80 -13.28 8.90
CA LEU A 296 -26.54 -13.64 7.50
C LEU A 296 -26.06 -12.45 6.65
N GLY A 297 -26.51 -11.24 6.98
CA GLY A 297 -26.32 -10.05 6.16
C GLY A 297 -24.86 -9.71 5.89
N SER A 298 -24.65 -9.12 4.72
CA SER A 298 -23.34 -8.87 4.12
C SER A 298 -22.46 -7.95 4.98
N ARG A 299 -21.15 -8.24 5.03
CA ARG A 299 -20.17 -7.61 5.94
C ARG A 299 -18.73 -7.81 5.49
N VAL A 300 -17.84 -6.97 6.00
CA VAL A 300 -16.38 -7.07 5.91
C VAL A 300 -15.82 -7.03 7.34
N CYS A 301 -14.88 -7.93 7.66
CA CYS A 301 -14.32 -8.17 9.00
C CYS A 301 -15.35 -8.50 10.10
N GLY A 302 -14.86 -8.74 11.32
CA GLY A 302 -15.67 -9.10 12.49
C GLY A 302 -16.08 -10.58 12.52
N SER A 303 -17.27 -10.89 13.04
CA SER A 303 -17.74 -12.28 13.15
C SER A 303 -18.47 -12.76 11.88
N PRO A 304 -18.08 -13.91 11.29
CA PRO A 304 -18.89 -14.62 10.29
C PRO A 304 -20.12 -15.30 10.92
N ALA A 305 -21.15 -15.57 10.12
CA ALA A 305 -22.14 -16.58 10.43
C ALA A 305 -21.61 -17.98 10.05
N MET A 306 -21.63 -18.91 10.99
CA MET A 306 -21.18 -20.30 10.81
C MET A 306 -22.35 -21.26 11.00
N LEU A 307 -22.38 -22.33 10.19
CA LEU A 307 -23.41 -23.36 10.27
C LEU A 307 -23.18 -24.28 11.48
N PRO A 308 -24.24 -24.92 12.01
CA PRO A 308 -24.10 -25.90 13.09
C PRO A 308 -23.17 -27.06 12.72
N GLY A 309 -22.05 -27.18 13.45
CA GLY A 309 -21.04 -28.22 13.22
C GLY A 309 -20.01 -27.92 12.13
N GLU A 310 -20.02 -26.71 11.55
CA GLU A 310 -18.99 -26.25 10.61
C GLU A 310 -17.74 -25.84 11.39
N GLU A 311 -16.56 -26.38 11.04
CA GLU A 311 -15.29 -26.08 11.74
C GLU A 311 -14.78 -24.65 11.42
N TRP A 312 -13.67 -24.22 12.01
CA TRP A 312 -13.03 -22.96 11.58
C TRP A 312 -12.05 -23.26 10.44
N PRO A 313 -11.97 -22.44 9.37
CA PRO A 313 -10.98 -22.65 8.31
C PRO A 313 -9.56 -22.52 8.85
N GLU A 314 -8.77 -23.58 8.74
CA GLU A 314 -7.34 -23.60 9.06
C GLU A 314 -6.50 -23.45 7.79
N GLY A 315 -5.33 -22.85 7.92
CA GLY A 315 -4.29 -22.75 6.91
C GLY A 315 -3.30 -23.93 6.91
N PRO A 316 -2.19 -23.87 6.14
CA PRO A 316 -1.35 -25.03 5.87
C PRO A 316 -0.61 -25.61 7.09
N GLY A 317 -0.44 -24.84 8.17
CA GLY A 317 0.17 -25.28 9.43
C GLY A 317 -0.84 -25.68 10.52
N GLY A 318 -2.15 -25.53 10.28
CA GLY A 318 -3.21 -25.67 11.29
C GLY A 318 -3.55 -24.37 12.02
N GLU A 319 -3.01 -23.23 11.57
CA GLU A 319 -3.36 -21.90 12.08
C GLU A 319 -4.76 -21.47 11.62
N PRO A 320 -5.61 -20.87 12.48
CA PRO A 320 -6.93 -20.41 12.09
C PRO A 320 -6.85 -19.18 11.16
N LEU A 321 -7.54 -19.23 10.03
CA LEU A 321 -7.56 -18.13 9.06
C LEU A 321 -8.44 -16.96 9.53
N CYS A 322 -7.99 -15.73 9.31
CA CYS A 322 -8.78 -14.53 9.60
C CYS A 322 -10.00 -14.43 8.68
N PHE A 323 -11.12 -13.93 9.23
CA PHE A 323 -12.32 -13.70 8.44
C PHE A 323 -12.27 -12.35 7.70
N LEU A 324 -12.33 -12.41 6.36
CA LEU A 324 -12.27 -11.23 5.50
C LEU A 324 -13.67 -10.63 5.23
N ALA A 325 -14.61 -11.44 4.72
CA ALA A 325 -15.91 -10.94 4.27
C ALA A 325 -16.98 -12.03 4.14
N GLN A 326 -18.24 -11.62 4.24
CA GLN A 326 -19.42 -12.45 3.99
C GLN A 326 -20.41 -11.70 3.11
N LEU A 327 -21.01 -12.40 2.15
CA LEU A 327 -22.02 -11.90 1.24
C LEU A 327 -23.25 -12.81 1.29
N ASP A 328 -24.41 -12.24 1.66
CA ASP A 328 -25.69 -12.88 1.40
C ASP A 328 -26.09 -12.56 -0.04
N MET A 329 -26.29 -13.58 -0.88
CA MET A 329 -26.68 -13.38 -2.27
C MET A 329 -28.09 -12.76 -2.40
N ALA A 330 -28.90 -12.78 -1.34
CA ALA A 330 -30.19 -12.10 -1.29
C ALA A 330 -30.09 -10.58 -0.95
N ASP A 331 -28.95 -10.10 -0.44
CA ASP A 331 -28.65 -8.66 -0.31
C ASP A 331 -28.23 -8.04 -1.66
N LEU A 332 -27.72 -8.86 -2.59
CA LEU A 332 -27.13 -8.41 -3.85
C LEU A 332 -28.19 -8.21 -4.95
N PRO A 333 -27.99 -7.25 -5.88
CA PRO A 333 -28.80 -7.18 -7.10
C PRO A 333 -28.55 -8.44 -7.96
N PRO A 334 -29.58 -9.06 -8.56
CA PRO A 334 -29.41 -10.29 -9.33
C PRO A 334 -28.39 -10.18 -10.48
N LEU A 335 -27.35 -11.01 -10.45
CA LEU A 335 -26.30 -11.06 -11.47
C LEU A 335 -26.43 -12.34 -12.32
N PRO A 336 -26.47 -12.23 -13.67
CA PRO A 336 -26.52 -13.41 -14.54
C PRO A 336 -25.37 -14.38 -14.30
N GLY A 337 -25.72 -15.64 -13.95
CA GLY A 337 -24.76 -16.69 -13.65
C GLY A 337 -24.42 -16.86 -12.16
N PHE A 338 -24.88 -15.96 -11.29
CA PHE A 338 -24.73 -16.07 -9.84
C PHE A 338 -26.00 -16.61 -9.17
N PRO A 339 -25.91 -17.19 -7.95
CA PRO A 339 -27.09 -17.52 -7.14
C PRO A 339 -27.85 -16.25 -6.72
N GLU A 340 -29.18 -16.36 -6.58
CA GLU A 340 -30.03 -15.31 -5.98
C GLU A 340 -30.18 -15.44 -4.45
N LYS A 341 -29.63 -16.52 -3.87
CA LYS A 341 -29.70 -16.88 -2.44
C LYS A 341 -28.51 -17.74 -2.04
N GLY A 342 -28.20 -17.72 -0.75
CA GLY A 342 -27.09 -18.46 -0.15
C GLY A 342 -25.98 -17.52 0.33
N LEU A 343 -25.08 -18.07 1.14
CA LEU A 343 -24.09 -17.33 1.91
C LEU A 343 -22.67 -17.71 1.47
N LEU A 344 -21.94 -16.74 0.91
CA LEU A 344 -20.51 -16.86 0.63
C LEU A 344 -19.72 -16.21 1.77
N ARG A 345 -18.70 -16.91 2.28
CA ARG A 345 -17.79 -16.42 3.32
C ARG A 345 -16.34 -16.64 2.90
N LEU A 346 -15.50 -15.63 3.13
CA LEU A 346 -14.11 -15.58 2.69
C LEU A 346 -13.18 -15.44 3.90
N PHE A 347 -12.14 -16.25 3.94
CA PHE A 347 -11.11 -16.31 4.98
C PHE A 347 -9.72 -16.27 4.33
N VAL A 348 -8.74 -15.67 5.01
CA VAL A 348 -7.37 -15.43 4.51
C VAL A 348 -6.34 -15.61 5.62
N GLY A 349 -5.10 -15.94 5.25
CA GLY A 349 -3.96 -15.96 6.18
C GLY A 349 -3.43 -14.56 6.51
N GLU A 350 -2.67 -14.45 7.61
CA GLU A 350 -2.08 -13.19 8.09
C GLU A 350 -0.78 -12.77 7.37
N GLU A 351 -0.18 -13.68 6.59
CA GLU A 351 1.04 -13.41 5.81
C GLU A 351 0.82 -12.31 4.76
N PRO A 352 1.87 -11.58 4.31
CA PRO A 352 1.73 -10.40 3.44
C PRO A 352 0.97 -10.63 2.12
N GLU A 353 0.98 -11.88 1.63
CA GLU A 353 0.27 -12.33 0.44
C GLU A 353 -1.19 -12.78 0.70
N PHE A 354 -1.70 -12.60 1.93
CA PHE A 354 -3.03 -13.03 2.40
C PHE A 354 -3.32 -14.52 2.18
N GLY A 355 -2.27 -15.35 2.21
CA GLY A 355 -2.35 -16.79 1.97
C GLY A 355 -2.53 -17.20 0.50
N LEU A 356 -2.27 -16.31 -0.46
CA LEU A 356 -2.21 -16.65 -1.88
C LEU A 356 -0.95 -17.47 -2.21
N ASP A 357 -1.12 -18.59 -2.90
CA ASP A 357 -0.02 -19.29 -3.57
C ASP A 357 0.22 -18.64 -4.95
N PRO A 358 1.43 -18.09 -5.24
CA PRO A 358 1.73 -17.46 -6.53
C PRO A 358 1.95 -18.46 -7.67
N SER A 359 2.04 -19.77 -7.38
CA SER A 359 2.14 -20.85 -8.36
C SER A 359 0.79 -21.47 -8.73
N ASP A 360 -0.18 -21.48 -7.80
CA ASP A 360 -1.59 -21.78 -8.08
C ASP A 360 -2.53 -20.88 -7.25
N MET A 361 -2.94 -19.76 -7.84
CA MET A 361 -3.85 -18.79 -7.20
C MET A 361 -5.27 -19.34 -6.93
N ALA A 362 -5.61 -20.56 -7.38
CA ALA A 362 -6.86 -21.23 -7.05
C ALA A 362 -6.72 -22.20 -5.85
N ALA A 363 -5.50 -22.47 -5.37
CA ALA A 363 -5.24 -23.36 -4.26
C ALA A 363 -5.72 -22.76 -2.92
N GLN A 364 -6.86 -23.22 -2.42
CA GLN A 364 -7.41 -22.86 -1.11
C GLN A 364 -6.64 -23.51 0.05
N ALA A 365 -5.35 -23.18 0.15
CA ALA A 365 -4.44 -23.63 1.19
C ALA A 365 -4.26 -22.54 2.27
N GLY A 366 -3.85 -21.33 1.89
CA GLY A 366 -3.77 -20.17 2.80
C GLY A 366 -5.00 -19.26 2.80
N PHE A 367 -6.00 -19.54 1.96
CA PHE A 367 -7.28 -18.83 1.93
C PHE A 367 -8.43 -19.82 1.76
N ARG A 368 -9.65 -19.43 2.17
CA ARG A 368 -10.84 -20.29 2.08
C ARG A 368 -12.08 -19.56 1.61
N ALA A 369 -12.81 -20.17 0.69
CA ALA A 369 -14.15 -19.74 0.30
C ALA A 369 -15.17 -20.80 0.72
N LEU A 370 -16.03 -20.48 1.70
CA LEU A 370 -17.10 -21.34 2.17
C LEU A 370 -18.44 -20.90 1.55
N TRP A 371 -19.15 -21.84 0.94
CA TRP A 371 -20.44 -21.61 0.29
C TRP A 371 -21.55 -22.43 0.94
N ALA A 372 -22.59 -21.75 1.45
CA ALA A 372 -23.81 -22.37 1.96
C ALA A 372 -25.00 -21.98 1.07
N PRO A 373 -25.53 -22.87 0.20
CA PRO A 373 -26.67 -22.55 -0.65
C PRO A 373 -27.97 -22.34 0.16
N ASP A 374 -28.03 -22.91 1.35
CA ASP A 374 -29.05 -22.67 2.37
C ASP A 374 -28.34 -22.40 3.71
N PRO A 375 -28.38 -21.17 4.25
CA PRO A 375 -27.75 -20.81 5.51
C PRO A 375 -28.70 -20.88 6.72
N GLU A 376 -29.84 -21.60 6.63
CA GLU A 376 -30.75 -21.74 7.78
C GLU A 376 -30.02 -22.30 9.02
N GLY A 377 -30.24 -21.64 10.16
CA GLY A 377 -29.59 -22.00 11.43
C GLY A 377 -28.14 -21.51 11.60
N ALA A 378 -27.55 -20.83 10.61
CA ALA A 378 -26.23 -20.22 10.77
C ALA A 378 -26.27 -19.06 11.78
N ALA A 379 -25.28 -19.01 12.68
CA ALA A 379 -25.19 -18.05 13.77
C ALA A 379 -23.82 -17.37 13.81
N LEU A 380 -23.75 -16.13 14.30
CA LEU A 380 -22.48 -15.42 14.43
C LEU A 380 -21.55 -16.15 15.41
N ARG A 381 -20.33 -16.44 14.97
CA ARG A 381 -19.27 -17.04 15.77
C ARG A 381 -18.08 -16.07 15.84
N ALA A 382 -17.59 -15.79 17.05
CA ALA A 382 -16.31 -15.09 17.24
C ALA A 382 -15.17 -15.92 16.60
N ALA A 383 -14.05 -15.27 16.29
CA ALA A 383 -12.87 -15.99 15.86
C ALA A 383 -12.23 -16.74 17.04
N PRO A 384 -11.34 -17.73 16.77
CA PRO A 384 -10.34 -18.15 17.74
C PRO A 384 -9.50 -16.94 18.21
N GLU A 385 -8.99 -17.00 19.44
CA GLU A 385 -8.15 -15.93 20.03
C GLU A 385 -6.88 -15.71 19.17
N GLU A 386 -6.42 -16.78 18.52
CA GLU A 386 -5.28 -16.83 17.61
C GLU A 386 -5.57 -16.28 16.19
N ALA A 387 -6.74 -15.70 15.93
CA ALA A 387 -7.12 -15.12 14.62
C ALA A 387 -7.79 -13.72 14.70
N GLU A 388 -7.84 -13.08 15.87
CA GLU A 388 -8.38 -11.72 16.02
C GLU A 388 -7.34 -10.61 15.74
N ASP A 389 -6.02 -10.89 15.82
CA ASP A 389 -4.95 -9.89 15.69
C ASP A 389 -4.64 -9.45 14.24
N GLY A 390 -4.92 -10.28 13.22
CA GLY A 390 -4.41 -10.07 11.85
C GLY A 390 -5.07 -8.98 10.98
N LEU A 391 -6.28 -8.51 11.30
CA LEU A 391 -7.08 -7.60 10.44
C LEU A 391 -7.71 -6.39 11.18
N GLY A 392 -7.22 -6.05 12.38
CA GLY A 392 -7.73 -4.96 13.25
C GLY A 392 -7.17 -3.57 12.98
#